data_AF-A0A7V9FK26-F1
#
_entry.id   AF-A0A7V9FK26-F1
#
_cell.length_a   1.000
_cell.length_b   1.000
_cell.length_c   1.000
_cell.angle_alpha   90.00
_cell.angle_beta   90.00
_cell.angle_gamma   90.00
#
_symmetry.space_group_name_H-M   'P 1'
#
loop_
_entity.id
_entity.type
_entity.pdbx_description
1 polymer ?
#
loop_
_entity_poly.entity_id
_entity_poly.type
_entity_poly.pdbx_seq_one_letter_code
_entity_poly.pdbx_strand_id
1 'polypeptide(L)'
;DDARLPYGSQARFWVEPDRIEEFERLSDAGRAAWAWRRYVLASRAVPERTIEVRYEEIVADPDAAAAPVAEFLRVDPEPLARGFREVHGRSVGRWREQLDETQLEDVERESGDLLAELGYV
;
A
#
# COMPACT_ATOMS: atom_id res chain seq x y z
N ASP A 1 -19.42 2.12 -10.02
CA ASP A 1 -19.39 3.49 -10.56
C ASP A 1 -19.74 4.40 -9.40
N ASP A 2 -18.73 4.71 -8.59
CA ASP A 2 -18.90 5.47 -7.36
C ASP A 2 -18.54 6.92 -7.65
N ALA A 3 -19.42 7.82 -7.23
CA ALA A 3 -19.45 9.25 -7.52
C ALA A 3 -18.22 10.01 -6.97
N ARG A 4 -17.03 9.81 -7.55
CA ARG A 4 -15.80 10.57 -7.31
C ARG A 4 -15.34 10.64 -5.84
N LEU A 5 -15.78 9.72 -4.98
CA LEU A 5 -15.28 9.54 -3.62
C LEU A 5 -14.43 8.26 -3.59
N PRO A 6 -13.10 8.33 -3.42
CA PRO A 6 -12.19 7.22 -3.74
C PRO A 6 -12.42 5.91 -2.96
N TYR A 7 -13.04 5.97 -1.77
CA TYR A 7 -13.27 4.78 -0.93
C TYR A 7 -14.72 4.63 -0.42
N GLY A 8 -15.56 5.64 -0.65
CA GLY A 8 -16.91 5.74 -0.06
C GLY A 8 -16.90 5.85 1.47
N SER A 9 -17.78 6.65 2.04
CA SER A 9 -17.87 6.80 3.52
C SER A 9 -18.51 5.60 4.22
N GLN A 10 -18.93 4.58 3.47
CA GLN A 10 -19.66 3.41 3.97
C GLN A 10 -18.77 2.18 4.00
N ALA A 11 -18.91 1.38 5.06
CA ALA A 11 -18.20 0.12 5.17
C ALA A 11 -18.57 -0.85 4.04
N ARG A 12 -17.58 -1.59 3.55
CA ARG A 12 -17.71 -2.60 2.50
C ARG A 12 -17.54 -4.00 3.09
N PHE A 13 -17.75 -5.04 2.28
CA PHE A 13 -17.76 -6.43 2.76
C PHE A 13 -16.43 -6.92 3.39
N TRP A 14 -15.32 -6.21 3.14
CA TRP A 14 -13.99 -6.54 3.68
C TRP A 14 -13.64 -5.81 4.97
N VAL A 15 -14.52 -4.93 5.47
CA VAL A 15 -14.42 -4.30 6.79
C VAL A 15 -14.99 -5.28 7.83
N GLU A 16 -14.31 -5.40 8.96
CA GLU A 16 -14.74 -6.22 10.09
C GLU A 16 -16.15 -5.77 10.56
N PRO A 17 -17.15 -6.67 10.64
CA PRO A 17 -18.54 -6.29 10.91
C PRO A 17 -18.73 -5.52 12.23
N ASP A 18 -17.93 -5.87 13.23
CA ASP A 18 -17.88 -5.29 14.57
C ASP A 18 -17.15 -3.94 14.63
N ARG A 19 -16.49 -3.53 13.54
CA ARG A 19 -15.79 -2.23 13.46
C ARG A 19 -16.33 -1.31 12.35
N ILE A 20 -17.54 -1.57 11.83
CA ILE A 20 -18.18 -0.73 10.79
C ILE A 20 -18.25 0.74 11.21
N GLU A 21 -18.79 1.03 12.39
CA GLU A 21 -18.95 2.42 12.82
C GLU A 21 -17.60 3.13 13.02
N GLU A 22 -16.56 2.40 13.38
CA GLU A 22 -15.20 2.94 13.48
C GLU A 22 -14.70 3.35 12.10
N PHE A 23 -14.82 2.47 11.10
CA PHE A 23 -14.44 2.75 9.71
C PHE A 23 -15.14 3.98 9.13
N GLU A 24 -16.45 4.12 9.38
CA GLU A 24 -17.24 5.24 8.85
C GLU A 24 -16.84 6.59 9.47
N ARG A 25 -16.28 6.59 10.69
CA ARG A 25 -15.81 7.80 11.38
C ARG A 25 -14.40 8.26 11.00
N LEU A 26 -13.61 7.41 10.35
CA LEU A 26 -12.24 7.77 9.97
C LEU A 26 -12.19 8.87 8.90
N SER A 27 -11.05 9.54 8.80
CA SER A 27 -10.69 10.30 7.60
C SER A 27 -10.58 9.39 6.37
N ASP A 28 -10.55 9.99 5.17
CA ASP A 28 -10.27 9.25 3.94
C ASP A 28 -8.90 8.55 3.98
N ALA A 29 -7.90 9.18 4.62
CA ALA A 29 -6.59 8.59 4.83
C ALA A 29 -6.65 7.36 5.74
N GLY A 30 -7.39 7.42 6.85
CA GLY A 30 -7.64 6.28 7.73
C GLY A 30 -8.35 5.13 7.04
N ARG A 31 -9.40 5.41 6.24
CA ARG A 31 -10.07 4.37 5.44
C ARG A 31 -9.15 3.76 4.39
N ALA A 32 -8.30 4.57 3.76
CA ALA A 32 -7.29 4.08 2.82
C ALA A 32 -6.26 3.18 3.50
N ALA A 33 -5.80 3.56 4.70
CA ALA A 33 -4.90 2.75 5.53
C ALA A 33 -5.56 1.42 5.91
N TRP A 34 -6.82 1.42 6.33
CA TRP A 34 -7.58 0.20 6.61
C TRP A 34 -7.62 -0.73 5.40
N ALA A 35 -8.00 -0.19 4.23
CA ALA A 35 -8.05 -0.97 3.00
C ALA A 35 -6.67 -1.54 2.64
N TRP A 36 -5.63 -0.70 2.72
CA TRP A 36 -4.24 -1.12 2.50
C TRP A 36 -3.84 -2.27 3.42
N ARG A 37 -4.07 -2.14 4.73
CA ARG A 37 -3.74 -3.18 5.73
C ARG A 37 -4.43 -4.49 5.39
N ARG A 38 -5.73 -4.46 5.06
CA ARG A 38 -6.50 -5.65 4.69
C ARG A 38 -5.91 -6.34 3.46
N TYR A 39 -5.57 -5.59 2.42
CA TYR A 39 -4.99 -6.17 1.21
C TYR A 39 -3.59 -6.73 1.43
N VAL A 40 -2.71 -6.00 2.13
CA VAL A 40 -1.35 -6.47 2.41
C VAL A 40 -1.37 -7.75 3.26
N LEU A 41 -2.20 -7.80 4.31
CA LEU A 41 -2.34 -9.00 5.13
C LEU A 41 -2.92 -10.17 4.34
N ALA A 42 -3.90 -9.93 3.47
CA ALA A 42 -4.46 -10.97 2.60
C ALA A 42 -3.42 -11.53 1.62
N SER A 43 -2.60 -10.67 1.00
CA SER A 43 -1.49 -11.10 0.14
C SER A 43 -0.44 -11.90 0.91
N ARG A 44 -0.11 -11.48 2.15
CA ARG A 44 0.84 -12.19 3.02
C ARG A 44 0.34 -13.54 3.52
N ALA A 45 -0.97 -13.77 3.53
CA ALA A 45 -1.55 -15.07 3.89
C ALA A 45 -1.31 -16.16 2.84
N VAL A 46 -0.74 -15.83 1.66
CA VAL A 46 -0.40 -16.78 0.60
C VAL A 46 1.03 -16.53 0.09
N PRO A 47 2.06 -16.66 0.94
CA PRO A 47 3.41 -16.21 0.65
C PRO A 47 4.05 -16.92 -0.56
N GLU A 48 3.60 -18.13 -0.91
CA GLU A 48 4.06 -18.90 -2.06
C GLU A 48 3.57 -18.32 -3.40
N ARG A 49 2.60 -17.41 -3.34
CA ARG A 49 2.00 -16.73 -4.50
C ARG A 49 2.17 -15.21 -4.46
N THR A 50 2.96 -14.71 -3.51
CA THR A 50 3.15 -13.28 -3.28
C THR A 50 4.64 -12.97 -3.22
N ILE A 51 5.07 -11.93 -3.95
CA ILE A 51 6.38 -11.31 -3.78
C ILE A 51 6.19 -9.86 -3.32
N GLU A 52 6.95 -9.45 -2.30
CA GLU A 52 6.99 -8.07 -1.83
C GLU A 52 8.08 -7.32 -2.61
N VAL A 53 7.75 -6.13 -3.11
CA VAL A 53 8.67 -5.22 -3.80
C VAL A 53 8.41 -3.83 -3.26
N ARG A 54 9.45 -3.17 -2.72
CA ARG A 54 9.27 -1.82 -2.18
C ARG A 54 9.29 -0.82 -3.31
N TYR A 55 8.34 0.10 -3.30
CA TYR A 55 8.31 1.19 -4.27
C TYR A 55 9.60 2.02 -4.22
N GLU A 56 10.16 2.21 -3.03
CA GLU A 56 11.42 2.91 -2.80
C GLU A 56 12.62 2.20 -3.43
N GLU A 57 12.63 0.87 -3.46
CA GLU A 57 13.68 0.08 -4.12
C GLU A 57 13.61 0.22 -5.63
N ILE A 58 12.39 0.22 -6.20
CA ILE A 58 12.18 0.47 -7.64
C ILE A 58 12.71 1.86 -8.01
N VAL A 59 12.46 2.87 -7.18
CA VAL A 59 12.95 4.24 -7.41
C VAL A 59 14.46 4.32 -7.28
N ALA A 60 15.06 3.60 -6.33
CA ALA A 60 16.49 3.66 -6.05
C ALA A 60 17.34 2.90 -7.10
N ASP A 61 16.91 1.68 -7.45
CA ASP A 61 17.58 0.83 -8.43
C ASP A 61 16.55 -0.06 -9.16
N PRO A 62 15.98 0.44 -10.28
CA PRO A 62 14.98 -0.27 -11.07
C PRO A 62 15.43 -1.66 -11.55
N ASP A 63 16.71 -1.78 -11.91
CA ASP A 63 17.29 -3.00 -12.48
C ASP A 63 17.45 -4.07 -11.39
N ALA A 64 17.97 -3.69 -10.22
CA ALA A 64 18.07 -4.59 -9.08
C ALA A 64 16.68 -5.00 -8.55
N ALA A 65 15.72 -4.08 -8.51
CA ALA A 65 14.37 -4.36 -8.04
C ALA A 65 13.57 -5.27 -8.99
N ALA A 66 13.84 -5.24 -10.29
CA ALA A 66 13.15 -6.07 -11.28
C ALA A 66 13.59 -7.55 -11.24
N ALA A 67 14.85 -7.82 -10.89
CA ALA A 67 15.42 -9.16 -10.88
C ALA A 67 14.63 -10.20 -10.04
N PRO A 68 14.32 -9.96 -8.75
CA PRO A 68 13.58 -10.93 -7.95
C PRO A 68 12.14 -11.15 -8.44
N VAL A 69 11.52 -10.10 -9.02
CA VAL A 69 10.18 -10.22 -9.62
C VAL A 69 10.21 -11.09 -10.87
N ALA A 70 11.22 -10.91 -11.72
CA ALA A 70 11.39 -11.71 -12.92
C ALA A 70 11.65 -13.19 -12.58
N GLU A 71 12.46 -13.46 -11.55
CA GLU A 71 12.70 -14.80 -11.03
C GLU A 71 11.40 -15.45 -10.53
N PHE A 72 10.64 -14.73 -9.70
CA PHE A 72 9.37 -15.19 -9.16
C PHE A 72 8.36 -15.53 -10.27
N LEU A 73 8.26 -14.69 -11.28
CA LEU A 73 7.37 -14.88 -12.43
C LEU A 73 7.92 -15.86 -13.49
N ARG A 74 9.21 -16.24 -13.39
CA ARG A 74 9.94 -17.08 -14.35
C ARG A 74 9.94 -16.50 -15.77
N VAL A 75 10.25 -15.21 -15.87
CA VAL A 75 10.30 -14.44 -17.13
C VAL A 75 11.65 -13.75 -17.30
N ASP A 76 11.89 -13.22 -18.50
CA ASP A 76 13.04 -12.34 -18.77
C ASP A 76 12.93 -11.05 -17.90
N PRO A 77 13.98 -10.64 -17.18
CA PRO A 77 13.97 -9.42 -16.39
C PRO A 77 13.90 -8.12 -17.20
N GLU A 78 14.37 -8.09 -18.45
CA GLU A 78 14.52 -6.82 -19.19
C GLU A 78 13.19 -6.08 -19.45
N PRO A 79 12.07 -6.73 -19.83
CA PRO A 79 10.78 -6.06 -19.92
C PRO A 79 10.31 -5.42 -18.60
N LEU A 80 10.55 -6.08 -17.46
CA LEU A 80 10.20 -5.56 -16.13
C LEU A 80 11.10 -4.38 -15.75
N ALA A 81 12.41 -4.53 -15.92
CA ALA A 81 13.38 -3.47 -15.65
C ALA A 81 13.08 -2.21 -16.46
N ARG A 82 12.74 -2.37 -17.76
CA ARG A 82 12.33 -1.25 -18.61
C ARG A 82 11.12 -0.50 -18.04
N GLY A 83 10.08 -1.22 -17.61
CA GLY A 83 8.92 -0.59 -16.97
C GLY A 83 9.26 0.08 -15.64
N PHE A 84 10.14 -0.53 -14.85
CA PHE A 84 10.58 0.03 -13.56
C PHE A 84 11.40 1.31 -13.74
N ARG A 85 12.22 1.42 -14.79
CA ARG A 85 12.98 2.65 -15.11
C ARG A 85 12.09 3.86 -15.43
N GLU A 86 10.82 3.65 -15.77
CA GLU A 86 9.85 4.74 -15.98
C GLU A 86 9.28 5.30 -14.67
N VAL A 87 9.50 4.63 -13.53
CA VAL A 87 9.02 5.09 -12.22
C VAL A 87 9.79 6.31 -11.75
N HIS A 88 9.10 7.22 -11.03
CA HIS A 88 9.68 8.47 -10.56
C HIS A 88 9.53 8.63 -9.06
N GLY A 89 10.61 9.02 -8.38
CA GLY A 89 10.64 9.23 -6.92
C GLY A 89 9.79 10.41 -6.38
N ARG A 90 9.08 11.17 -7.24
CA ARG A 90 8.29 12.36 -6.83
C ARG A 90 7.14 12.05 -5.87
N SER A 91 6.77 10.78 -5.70
CA SER A 91 5.75 10.35 -4.74
C SER A 91 6.33 9.96 -3.38
N VAL A 92 7.65 9.68 -3.32
CA VAL A 92 8.31 9.26 -2.08
C VAL A 92 8.29 10.41 -1.08
N GLY A 93 7.79 10.15 0.11
CA GLY A 93 7.73 11.12 1.20
C GLY A 93 6.68 12.22 1.07
N ARG A 94 5.89 12.25 -0.02
CA ARG A 94 4.86 13.29 -0.25
C ARG A 94 3.80 13.33 0.83
N TRP A 95 3.55 12.20 1.49
CA TRP A 95 2.62 12.09 2.62
C TRP A 95 2.92 13.10 3.74
N ARG A 96 4.19 13.47 3.95
CA ARG A 96 4.61 14.42 4.99
C ARG A 96 4.04 15.82 4.80
N GLU A 97 3.70 16.18 3.56
CA GLU A 97 3.14 17.48 3.21
C GLU A 97 1.64 17.40 2.88
N GLN A 98 1.12 16.19 2.64
CA GLN A 98 -0.25 15.98 2.15
C GLN A 98 -1.22 15.44 3.20
N LEU A 99 -0.71 14.85 4.27
CA LEU A 99 -1.52 14.43 5.40
C LEU A 99 -1.46 15.49 6.49
N ASP A 100 -2.62 15.91 6.97
CA ASP A 100 -2.69 16.66 8.23
C ASP A 100 -2.49 15.74 9.45
N GLU A 101 -2.36 16.34 10.63
CA GLU A 101 -2.08 15.62 11.88
C GLU A 101 -3.15 14.57 12.20
N THR A 102 -4.43 14.91 12.02
CA THR A 102 -5.55 13.98 12.28
C THR A 102 -5.55 12.81 11.28
N GLN A 103 -5.27 13.08 10.01
CA GLN A 103 -5.15 12.04 8.99
C GLN A 103 -3.97 11.11 9.26
N LEU A 104 -2.83 11.66 9.71
CA LEU A 104 -1.67 10.86 10.08
C LEU A 104 -1.95 9.98 11.31
N GLU A 105 -2.57 10.54 12.35
CA GLU A 105 -3.00 9.79 13.53
C GLU A 105 -3.97 8.65 13.18
N ASP A 106 -4.91 8.89 12.26
CA ASP A 106 -5.83 7.85 11.77
C ASP A 106 -5.09 6.72 11.04
N VAL A 107 -4.09 7.05 10.22
CA VAL A 107 -3.25 6.07 9.52
C VAL A 107 -2.41 5.25 10.51
N GLU A 108 -1.75 5.91 11.45
CA GLU A 108 -0.92 5.26 12.48
C GLU A 108 -1.75 4.36 13.38
N ARG A 109 -2.93 4.82 13.83
CA ARG A 109 -3.84 4.01 14.64
C ARG A 109 -4.31 2.75 13.90
N GLU A 110 -4.63 2.86 12.62
CA GLU A 110 -5.20 1.75 11.86
C GLU A 110 -4.13 0.80 11.30
N SER A 111 -2.95 1.30 10.94
CA SER A 111 -1.96 0.55 10.16
C SER A 111 -0.52 0.65 10.68
N GLY A 112 -0.29 1.36 11.79
CA GLY A 112 1.04 1.59 12.36
C GLY A 112 1.82 0.32 12.66
N ASP A 113 1.18 -0.70 13.24
CA ASP A 113 1.84 -1.98 13.54
C ASP A 113 2.41 -2.63 12.27
N LEU A 114 1.61 -2.69 11.19
CA LEU A 114 2.05 -3.29 9.93
C LEU A 114 3.09 -2.41 9.21
N LEU A 115 2.97 -1.08 9.31
CA LEU A 115 4.00 -0.16 8.82
C LEU A 115 5.34 -0.38 9.55
N ALA A 116 5.32 -0.62 10.86
CA ALA A 116 6.51 -0.91 11.66
C ALA A 116 7.15 -2.25 11.27
N GLU A 117 6.34 -3.29 11.11
CA GLU A 117 6.79 -4.59 10.59
C GLU A 117 7.45 -4.48 9.21
N LEU A 118 6.98 -3.55 8.38
CA LEU A 118 7.54 -3.24 7.07
C LEU A 118 8.72 -2.24 7.14
N GLY A 119 9.03 -1.66 8.29
CA GLY A 119 10.15 -0.72 8.47
C GLY A 119 9.89 0.68 7.93
N TYR A 120 8.65 1.15 7.94
CA TYR A 120 8.26 2.50 7.51
C TYR A 120 8.12 3.52 8.66
N VAL A 121 8.03 3.07 9.91
CA VAL A 121 8.00 3.89 11.14
C VAL A 121 9.19 3.59 12.04
#